data_AF-A0A9W4UAC7-F1
#
_entry.id   AF-A0A9W4UAC7-F1
#
_cell.length_a   1.000
_cell.length_b   1.000
_cell.length_c   1.000
_cell.angle_alpha   90.00
_cell.angle_beta   90.00
_cell.angle_gamma   90.00
#
_symmetry.space_group_name_H-M   'P 1'
#
loop_
_entity.id
_entity.type
_entity.pdbx_description
1 polymer ?
#
loop_
_entity_poly.entity_id
_entity_poly.type
_entity_poly.pdbx_seq_one_letter_code
_entity_poly.pdbx_strand_id
1 'polypeptide(L)'
;MASKEKFPKPPKTKKAGQLICLTICGYRRPGMSEEDYRSHMTQVSGPMTKELMVKYGIVRWTMLHNTTETRNLMKQLFDEHMVNLAEFDCFSQVTFRTIEDYKRMRKDPVYRNQVAGDHVNFADTNRSMMTIGWVTDFIEHGKLVEMDNETKKEASALSRIAGPAEGSTKKTLAATVVVGSFLSGCMASLSLMAVPVLLDTATSSPQLLWQWTRMYHYGHQVLPGMSISTFLLYSYVCIRRRRAPSPKPWRLFALAGLVTVSMIPFTLLIMKPTNDELFRLEAATRAMRLGNIPEINVISLQDTKDMVVKWALMHLTRASFPLFGAVMGAWGFFRQSF
;
A
#
# COMPACT_ATOMS: atom_id res chain seq x y z
N MET A 1 -34.83 -14.44 -28.40
CA MET A 1 -33.38 -14.57 -28.70
C MET A 1 -32.61 -13.76 -27.66
N ALA A 2 -32.04 -14.41 -26.65
CA ALA A 2 -31.25 -13.72 -25.63
C ALA A 2 -29.88 -13.31 -26.21
N SER A 3 -29.56 -12.03 -26.03
CA SER A 3 -28.26 -11.43 -26.35
C SER A 3 -27.11 -12.29 -25.83
N LYS A 4 -26.29 -12.85 -26.74
CA LYS A 4 -25.00 -13.46 -26.38
C LYS A 4 -24.07 -12.32 -25.96
N GLU A 5 -24.12 -11.91 -24.70
CA GLU A 5 -23.11 -11.04 -24.12
C GLU A 5 -21.73 -11.65 -24.38
N LYS A 6 -20.92 -10.96 -25.19
CA LYS A 6 -19.54 -11.35 -25.49
C LYS A 6 -18.72 -11.08 -24.24
N PHE A 7 -18.66 -12.08 -23.35
CA PHE A 7 -17.69 -12.11 -22.26
C PHE A 7 -16.28 -11.81 -22.82
N PRO A 8 -15.44 -11.04 -22.09
CA PRO A 8 -14.09 -10.77 -22.52
C PRO A 8 -13.36 -12.10 -22.79
N LYS A 9 -12.62 -12.16 -23.90
CA LYS A 9 -11.82 -13.34 -24.23
C LYS A 9 -10.83 -13.57 -23.08
N PRO A 10 -10.67 -14.81 -22.59
CA PRO A 10 -9.69 -15.10 -21.56
C PRO A 10 -8.31 -14.60 -22.03
N PRO A 11 -7.51 -13.99 -21.13
CA PRO A 11 -6.21 -13.50 -21.51
C PRO A 11 -5.39 -14.63 -22.14
N LYS A 12 -4.80 -14.37 -23.31
CA LYS A 12 -3.99 -15.36 -24.03
C LYS A 12 -2.86 -15.83 -23.10
N THR A 13 -2.86 -17.11 -22.74
CA THR A 13 -1.76 -17.75 -22.01
C THR A 13 -0.49 -17.59 -22.84
N LYS A 14 0.40 -16.68 -22.43
CA LYS A 14 1.68 -16.45 -23.13
C LYS A 14 2.72 -17.52 -22.77
N LYS A 15 2.53 -18.23 -21.67
CA LYS A 15 3.49 -19.22 -21.14
C LYS A 15 2.87 -20.60 -21.09
N ALA A 16 3.60 -21.60 -21.59
CA ALA A 16 3.22 -23.00 -21.45
C ALA A 16 3.14 -23.35 -19.95
N GLY A 17 2.01 -23.90 -19.50
CA GLY A 17 1.83 -24.32 -18.10
C GLY A 17 1.30 -23.26 -17.12
N GLN A 18 1.02 -22.03 -17.56
CA GLN A 18 0.43 -21.00 -16.69
C GLN A 18 -0.97 -21.40 -16.20
N LEU A 19 -1.20 -21.35 -14.89
CA LEU A 19 -2.45 -21.75 -14.25
C LEU A 19 -3.26 -20.54 -13.76
N ILE A 20 -4.58 -20.67 -13.75
CA ILE A 20 -5.52 -19.69 -13.20
C ILE A 20 -6.05 -20.23 -11.88
N CYS A 21 -6.14 -19.37 -10.86
CA CYS A 21 -6.78 -19.69 -9.59
C CYS A 21 -8.00 -18.80 -9.35
N LEU A 22 -9.14 -19.45 -9.13
CA LEU A 22 -10.33 -18.83 -8.55
C LEU A 22 -10.21 -18.88 -7.03
N THR A 23 -10.22 -17.71 -6.39
CA THR A 23 -10.23 -17.58 -4.93
C THR A 23 -11.60 -17.09 -4.49
N ILE A 24 -12.25 -17.86 -3.63
CA ILE A 24 -13.49 -17.50 -2.93
C ILE A 24 -13.08 -17.05 -1.53
N CYS A 25 -13.35 -15.79 -1.21
CA CYS A 25 -13.16 -15.17 0.09
C CYS A 25 -14.49 -15.30 0.85
N GLY A 26 -14.64 -16.38 1.61
CA GLY A 26 -15.90 -16.79 2.22
C GLY A 26 -16.10 -16.22 3.63
N TYR A 27 -17.31 -15.76 3.90
CA TYR A 27 -17.83 -15.58 5.26
C TYR A 27 -18.75 -16.74 5.61
N ARG A 28 -18.67 -17.21 6.85
CA ARG A 28 -19.61 -18.20 7.37
C ARG A 28 -21.00 -17.59 7.54
N ARG A 29 -22.03 -18.42 7.43
CA ARG A 29 -23.42 -18.02 7.64
C ARG A 29 -23.59 -17.39 9.03
N PRO A 30 -24.38 -16.32 9.20
CA PRO A 30 -24.67 -15.75 10.51
C PRO A 30 -25.18 -16.82 11.49
N GLY A 31 -24.65 -16.80 12.71
CA GLY A 31 -24.98 -17.77 13.76
C GLY A 31 -24.28 -19.13 13.66
N MET A 32 -23.48 -19.38 12.61
CA MET A 32 -22.67 -20.59 12.50
C MET A 32 -21.34 -20.46 13.25
N SER A 33 -20.93 -21.49 13.98
CA SER A 33 -19.64 -21.54 14.64
C SER A 33 -18.48 -21.72 13.63
N GLU A 34 -17.26 -21.36 14.01
CA GLU A 34 -16.06 -21.59 13.19
C GLU A 34 -15.79 -23.08 12.95
N GLU A 35 -16.06 -23.89 13.97
CA GLU A 35 -15.86 -25.34 13.93
C GLU A 35 -16.87 -26.02 13.02
N ASP A 36 -18.15 -25.66 13.11
CA ASP A 36 -19.20 -26.21 12.24
C ASP A 36 -18.95 -25.81 10.78
N TYR A 37 -18.56 -24.57 10.54
CA TYR A 37 -18.22 -24.07 9.21
C TYR A 37 -17.07 -24.87 8.58
N ARG A 38 -15.97 -25.03 9.32
CA ARG A 38 -14.82 -25.84 8.89
C ARG A 38 -15.19 -27.31 8.68
N SER A 39 -15.96 -27.89 9.60
CA SER A 39 -16.39 -29.29 9.53
C SER A 39 -17.28 -29.52 8.31
N HIS A 40 -18.24 -28.64 8.04
CA HIS A 40 -19.09 -28.73 6.85
C HIS A 40 -18.25 -28.66 5.57
N MET A 41 -17.36 -27.67 5.44
CA MET A 41 -16.53 -27.52 4.25
C MET A 41 -15.60 -28.71 4.01
N THR A 42 -15.01 -29.28 5.07
CA THR A 42 -13.99 -30.34 4.96
C THR A 42 -14.56 -31.75 4.96
N GLN A 43 -15.71 -31.98 5.60
CA GLN A 43 -16.31 -33.32 5.76
C GLN A 43 -17.56 -33.52 4.90
N VAL A 44 -18.18 -32.44 4.39
CA VAL A 44 -19.37 -32.51 3.52
C VAL A 44 -19.06 -31.98 2.13
N SER A 45 -18.80 -30.68 1.99
CA SER A 45 -18.61 -30.04 0.67
C SER A 45 -17.39 -30.58 -0.08
N GLY A 46 -16.28 -30.77 0.64
CA GLY A 46 -15.02 -31.31 0.11
C GLY A 46 -15.20 -32.71 -0.50
N PRO A 47 -15.60 -33.73 0.28
CA PRO A 47 -15.83 -35.08 -0.22
C PRO A 47 -16.84 -35.15 -1.36
N MET A 48 -17.91 -34.35 -1.29
CA MET A 48 -18.94 -34.29 -2.33
C MET A 48 -18.41 -33.77 -3.68
N THR A 49 -17.43 -32.85 -3.66
CA THR A 49 -17.03 -32.10 -4.87
C THR A 49 -15.68 -32.53 -5.45
N LYS A 50 -14.78 -33.09 -4.63
CA LYS A 50 -13.36 -33.31 -5.02
C LYS A 50 -13.18 -34.22 -6.25
N GLU A 51 -13.95 -35.30 -6.37
CA GLU A 51 -13.82 -36.23 -7.50
C GLU A 51 -14.29 -35.59 -8.81
N LEU A 52 -15.34 -34.77 -8.73
CA LEU A 52 -15.85 -33.99 -9.85
C LEU A 52 -14.81 -32.95 -10.29
N MET A 53 -14.15 -32.28 -9.34
CA MET A 53 -13.07 -31.33 -9.65
C MET A 53 -11.93 -32.01 -10.42
N VAL A 54 -11.50 -33.19 -9.97
CA VAL A 54 -10.47 -33.98 -10.68
C VAL A 54 -10.93 -34.36 -12.09
N LYS A 55 -12.16 -34.87 -12.24
CA LYS A 55 -12.76 -35.24 -13.55
C LYS A 55 -12.68 -34.12 -14.58
N TYR A 56 -12.85 -32.86 -14.14
CA TYR A 56 -12.85 -31.70 -15.03
C TYR A 56 -11.51 -30.99 -15.17
N GLY A 57 -10.42 -31.53 -14.61
CA GLY A 57 -9.07 -30.99 -14.80
C GLY A 57 -8.71 -29.85 -13.85
N ILE A 58 -9.40 -29.74 -12.71
CA ILE A 58 -8.92 -28.93 -11.59
C ILE A 58 -7.64 -29.59 -11.06
N VAL A 59 -6.55 -28.82 -11.00
CA VAL A 59 -5.23 -29.35 -10.66
C VAL A 59 -4.88 -29.18 -9.18
N ARG A 60 -5.50 -28.23 -8.49
CA ARG A 60 -5.29 -27.99 -7.06
C ARG A 60 -6.53 -27.32 -6.46
N TRP A 61 -6.97 -27.81 -5.30
CA TRP A 61 -7.99 -27.15 -4.49
C TRP A 61 -7.53 -27.10 -3.03
N THR A 62 -7.46 -25.90 -2.46
CA THR A 62 -7.06 -25.68 -1.08
C THR A 62 -8.09 -24.81 -0.37
N MET A 63 -8.20 -25.00 0.95
CA MET A 63 -9.04 -24.20 1.83
C MET A 63 -8.21 -23.72 3.02
N LEU A 64 -7.98 -22.42 3.11
CA LEU A 64 -7.38 -21.79 4.28
C LEU A 64 -8.51 -21.33 5.21
N HIS A 65 -8.64 -21.98 6.37
CA HIS A 65 -9.63 -21.61 7.38
C HIS A 65 -9.00 -20.64 8.39
N ASN A 66 -9.53 -19.42 8.44
CA ASN A 66 -9.05 -18.35 9.30
C ASN A 66 -9.86 -18.36 10.60
N THR A 67 -9.51 -19.23 11.54
CA THR A 67 -10.16 -19.22 12.86
C THR A 67 -9.68 -18.03 13.69
N THR A 68 -10.38 -17.75 14.78
CA THR A 68 -9.94 -16.75 15.76
C THR A 68 -8.53 -17.05 16.27
N GLU A 69 -8.19 -18.33 16.48
CA GLU A 69 -6.87 -18.78 16.91
C GLU A 69 -5.78 -18.50 15.86
N THR A 70 -6.01 -18.87 14.59
CA THR A 70 -5.00 -18.65 13.54
C THR A 70 -4.85 -17.17 13.18
N ARG A 71 -5.93 -16.39 13.20
CA ARG A 71 -5.85 -14.92 13.05
C ARG A 71 -5.04 -14.28 14.17
N ASN A 72 -5.13 -14.79 15.41
CA ASN A 72 -4.33 -14.26 16.52
C ASN A 72 -2.82 -14.45 16.34
N LEU A 73 -2.39 -15.49 15.62
CA LEU A 73 -0.97 -15.69 15.30
C LEU A 73 -0.40 -14.55 14.44
N MET A 74 -1.22 -13.87 13.65
CA MET A 74 -0.78 -12.75 12.81
C MET A 74 -0.18 -11.60 13.62
N LYS A 75 -0.54 -11.45 14.90
CA LYS A 75 0.03 -10.44 15.80
C LYS A 75 1.54 -10.57 15.95
N GLN A 76 2.10 -11.77 15.72
CA GLN A 76 3.54 -12.02 15.76
C GLN A 76 4.26 -11.59 14.48
N LEU A 77 3.51 -11.32 13.39
CA LEU A 77 4.04 -11.02 12.06
C LEU A 77 3.80 -9.57 11.64
N PHE A 78 3.09 -8.77 12.44
CA PHE A 78 2.84 -7.37 12.13
C PHE A 78 4.14 -6.57 12.18
N ASP A 79 4.30 -5.72 11.16
CA ASP A 79 5.30 -4.66 11.13
C ASP A 79 4.61 -3.29 10.99
N GLU A 80 5.38 -2.20 10.91
CA GLU A 80 4.86 -0.83 10.81
C GLU A 80 3.94 -0.60 9.59
N HIS A 81 3.98 -1.47 8.57
CA HIS A 81 3.27 -1.32 7.30
C HIS A 81 2.18 -2.39 7.06
N MET A 82 2.28 -3.57 7.69
CA MET A 82 1.41 -4.72 7.42
C MET A 82 0.56 -5.10 8.65
N VAL A 83 -0.39 -4.22 9.00
CA VAL A 83 -1.24 -4.36 10.21
C VAL A 83 -2.70 -4.74 9.94
N ASN A 84 -3.15 -4.67 8.67
CA ASN A 84 -4.55 -4.91 8.33
C ASN A 84 -4.84 -6.41 8.21
N LEU A 85 -5.85 -6.88 8.95
CA LEU A 85 -6.32 -8.26 8.86
C LEU A 85 -7.55 -8.37 7.96
N ALA A 86 -7.53 -9.35 7.07
CA ALA A 86 -8.71 -9.73 6.32
C ALA A 86 -9.68 -10.50 7.22
N GLU A 87 -10.96 -10.10 7.23
CA GLU A 87 -11.97 -10.67 8.13
C GLU A 87 -12.62 -11.97 7.60
N PHE A 88 -12.26 -12.42 6.39
CA PHE A 88 -12.82 -13.62 5.79
C PHE A 88 -12.58 -14.86 6.67
N ASP A 89 -13.57 -15.75 6.75
CA ASP A 89 -13.49 -17.00 7.52
C ASP A 89 -12.76 -18.09 6.75
N CYS A 90 -12.80 -18.05 5.42
CA CYS A 90 -12.08 -19.00 4.58
C CYS A 90 -11.62 -18.39 3.26
N PHE A 91 -10.46 -18.82 2.78
CA PHE A 91 -10.07 -18.69 1.38
C PHE A 91 -10.09 -20.07 0.72
N SER A 92 -11.07 -20.30 -0.16
CA SER A 92 -11.12 -21.51 -0.99
C SER A 92 -10.53 -21.21 -2.37
N GLN A 93 -9.44 -21.87 -2.72
CA GLN A 93 -8.65 -21.59 -3.91
C GLN A 93 -8.66 -22.79 -4.86
N VAL A 94 -9.27 -22.62 -6.03
CA VAL A 94 -9.43 -23.65 -7.07
C VAL A 94 -8.56 -23.28 -8.27
N THR A 95 -7.53 -24.07 -8.53
CA THR A 95 -6.54 -23.83 -9.59
C THR A 95 -6.79 -24.76 -10.78
N PHE A 96 -6.82 -24.21 -12.00
CA PHE A 96 -7.10 -24.93 -13.24
C PHE A 96 -6.45 -24.26 -14.46
N ARG A 97 -6.44 -24.95 -15.60
CA ARG A 97 -5.75 -24.49 -16.83
C ARG A 97 -6.58 -23.50 -17.62
N THR A 98 -7.88 -23.75 -17.77
CA THR A 98 -8.79 -22.88 -18.51
C THR A 98 -10.11 -22.71 -17.80
N ILE A 99 -10.71 -21.51 -17.92
CA ILE A 99 -12.05 -21.23 -17.38
C ILE A 99 -13.11 -22.19 -17.92
N GLU A 100 -12.89 -22.79 -19.09
CA GLU A 100 -13.80 -23.77 -19.67
C GLU A 100 -13.87 -25.06 -18.86
N ASP A 101 -12.80 -25.46 -18.18
CA ASP A 101 -12.77 -26.64 -17.30
C ASP A 101 -13.77 -26.46 -16.15
N TYR A 102 -13.70 -25.29 -15.50
CA TYR A 102 -14.62 -24.91 -14.42
C TYR A 102 -16.07 -24.77 -14.91
N LYS A 103 -16.29 -24.21 -16.11
CA LYS A 103 -17.64 -24.09 -16.69
C LYS A 103 -18.26 -25.45 -17.03
N ARG A 104 -17.48 -26.40 -17.55
CA ARG A 104 -17.98 -27.76 -17.85
C ARG A 104 -18.36 -28.49 -16.56
N MET A 105 -17.56 -28.35 -15.50
CA MET A 105 -17.88 -28.88 -14.17
C MET A 105 -19.24 -28.38 -13.66
N ARG A 106 -19.51 -27.06 -13.72
CA ARG A 106 -20.78 -26.49 -13.26
C ARG A 106 -22.02 -26.94 -14.04
N LYS A 107 -21.83 -27.51 -15.24
CA LYS A 107 -22.92 -28.05 -16.07
C LYS A 107 -23.17 -29.54 -15.82
N ASP A 108 -22.29 -30.23 -15.10
CA ASP A 108 -22.44 -31.65 -14.79
C ASP A 108 -23.73 -31.88 -13.96
N PRO A 109 -24.55 -32.89 -14.27
CA PRO A 109 -25.75 -33.20 -13.50
C PRO A 109 -25.49 -33.42 -12.00
N VAL A 110 -24.37 -34.06 -11.65
CA VAL A 110 -23.96 -34.28 -10.26
C VAL A 110 -23.74 -32.94 -9.57
N TYR A 111 -23.05 -32.01 -10.23
CA TYR A 111 -22.86 -30.66 -9.69
C TYR A 111 -24.20 -29.98 -9.46
N ARG A 112 -25.09 -29.99 -10.45
CA ARG A 112 -26.37 -29.28 -10.39
C ARG A 112 -27.28 -29.83 -9.29
N ASN A 113 -27.28 -31.15 -9.10
CA ASN A 113 -28.21 -31.81 -8.20
C ASN A 113 -27.68 -31.91 -6.76
N GLN A 114 -26.36 -32.02 -6.58
CA GLN A 114 -25.77 -32.30 -5.27
C GLN A 114 -24.95 -31.12 -4.73
N VAL A 115 -24.23 -30.40 -5.59
CA VAL A 115 -23.25 -29.38 -5.14
C VAL A 115 -23.78 -27.95 -5.21
N ALA A 116 -24.57 -27.62 -6.24
CA ALA A 116 -24.87 -26.24 -6.61
C ALA A 116 -25.59 -25.41 -5.54
N GLY A 117 -26.28 -26.05 -4.57
CA GLY A 117 -26.99 -25.38 -3.48
C GLY A 117 -26.32 -25.47 -2.11
N ASP A 118 -25.25 -26.25 -1.96
CA ASP A 118 -24.68 -26.57 -0.65
C ASP A 118 -24.18 -25.32 0.10
N HIS A 119 -23.70 -24.32 -0.62
CA HIS A 119 -23.19 -23.07 -0.06
C HIS A 119 -24.21 -22.31 0.81
N VAL A 120 -25.51 -22.50 0.62
CA VAL A 120 -26.56 -21.88 1.46
C VAL A 120 -26.55 -22.44 2.90
N ASN A 121 -26.04 -23.66 3.08
CA ASN A 121 -25.98 -24.31 4.39
C ASN A 121 -24.91 -23.71 5.29
N PHE A 122 -23.83 -23.17 4.72
CA PHE A 122 -22.63 -22.81 5.49
C PHE A 122 -22.10 -21.39 5.21
N ALA A 123 -22.40 -20.77 4.07
CA ALA A 123 -21.82 -19.49 3.67
C ALA A 123 -22.80 -18.31 3.73
N ASP A 124 -22.29 -17.14 4.07
CA ASP A 124 -22.94 -15.85 3.82
C ASP A 124 -22.58 -15.38 2.40
N THR A 125 -23.46 -15.65 1.44
CA THR A 125 -23.24 -15.28 0.03
C THR A 125 -23.35 -13.78 -0.23
N ASN A 126 -23.91 -13.00 0.69
CA ASN A 126 -24.06 -11.55 0.51
C ASN A 126 -22.75 -10.83 0.83
N ARG A 127 -21.99 -11.34 1.81
CA ARG A 127 -20.69 -10.77 2.20
C ARG A 127 -19.51 -11.43 1.48
N SER A 128 -19.65 -12.70 1.08
CA SER A 128 -18.56 -13.43 0.43
C SER A 128 -18.17 -12.82 -0.91
N MET A 129 -16.88 -12.82 -1.22
CA MET A 129 -16.33 -12.21 -2.43
C MET A 129 -15.57 -13.25 -3.26
N MET A 130 -15.37 -12.98 -4.54
CA MET A 130 -14.60 -13.85 -5.44
C MET A 130 -13.61 -13.05 -6.26
N THR A 131 -12.43 -13.61 -6.49
CA THR A 131 -11.41 -13.08 -7.41
C THR A 131 -10.80 -14.20 -8.23
N ILE A 132 -10.27 -13.89 -9.40
CA ILE A 132 -9.61 -14.84 -10.28
C ILE A 132 -8.34 -14.23 -10.85
N GLY A 133 -7.25 -14.99 -10.86
CA GLY A 133 -5.95 -14.48 -11.30
C GLY A 133 -4.98 -15.59 -11.69
N TRP A 134 -3.81 -15.19 -12.18
CA TRP A 134 -2.73 -16.12 -12.49
C TRP A 134 -2.03 -16.58 -11.23
N VAL A 135 -1.66 -17.86 -11.19
CA VAL A 135 -0.78 -18.41 -10.15
C VAL A 135 0.63 -18.52 -10.69
N THR A 136 1.59 -18.06 -9.89
CA THR A 136 3.01 -18.24 -10.12
C THR A 136 3.59 -18.89 -8.86
N ASP A 137 3.98 -20.15 -8.96
CA ASP A 137 4.63 -20.85 -7.87
C ASP A 137 6.14 -20.58 -7.93
N PHE A 138 6.71 -20.00 -6.86
CA PHE A 138 8.16 -19.82 -6.72
C PHE A 138 8.81 -20.97 -5.95
N ILE A 139 8.03 -21.58 -5.05
CA ILE A 139 8.44 -22.70 -4.20
C ILE A 139 7.31 -23.72 -4.23
N GLU A 140 7.65 -24.99 -4.48
CA GLU A 140 6.74 -26.12 -4.43
C GLU A 140 7.39 -27.26 -3.66
N HIS A 141 6.67 -27.86 -2.70
CA HIS A 141 7.19 -28.92 -1.82
C HIS A 141 8.53 -28.57 -1.12
N GLY A 142 8.70 -27.30 -0.72
CA GLY A 142 9.92 -26.82 -0.07
C GLY A 142 11.13 -26.70 -1.01
N LYS A 143 10.94 -26.88 -2.33
CA LYS A 143 11.99 -26.75 -3.35
C LYS A 143 11.69 -25.56 -4.25
N LEU A 144 12.75 -24.93 -4.76
CA LEU A 144 12.62 -23.86 -5.74
C LEU A 144 12.02 -24.42 -7.04
N VAL A 145 11.00 -23.75 -7.56
CA VAL A 145 10.46 -24.07 -8.89
C VAL A 145 11.47 -23.58 -9.92
N GLU A 146 11.95 -24.47 -10.77
CA GLU A 146 12.86 -24.06 -11.85
C GLU A 146 12.14 -23.15 -12.83
N MET A 147 12.72 -21.98 -13.08
CA MET A 147 12.23 -21.10 -14.13
C MET A 147 12.44 -21.75 -15.49
N ASP A 148 11.41 -21.77 -16.32
CA ASP A 148 11.51 -22.16 -17.72
C ASP A 148 12.46 -21.21 -18.50
N ASN A 149 12.96 -21.66 -19.64
CA ASN A 149 13.93 -20.90 -20.43
C ASN A 149 13.40 -19.56 -20.97
N GLU A 150 12.11 -19.45 -21.27
CA GLU A 150 11.50 -18.19 -21.72
C GLU A 150 11.42 -17.19 -20.56
N THR A 151 11.00 -17.64 -19.38
CA THR A 151 10.94 -16.86 -18.16
C THR A 151 12.35 -16.46 -17.70
N LYS A 152 13.36 -17.33 -17.82
CA LYS A 152 14.77 -16.96 -17.61
C LYS A 152 15.22 -15.87 -18.59
N LYS A 153 14.81 -15.95 -19.86
CA LYS A 153 15.13 -14.94 -20.88
C LYS A 153 14.42 -13.61 -20.62
N GLU A 154 13.16 -13.62 -20.22
CA GLU A 154 12.41 -12.43 -19.80
C GLU A 154 12.97 -11.81 -18.53
N ALA A 155 13.26 -12.62 -17.51
CA ALA A 155 13.90 -12.17 -16.27
C ALA A 155 15.29 -11.61 -16.54
N SER A 156 16.06 -12.21 -17.45
CA SER A 156 17.34 -11.66 -17.93
C SER A 156 17.14 -10.37 -18.72
N ALA A 157 16.09 -10.24 -19.53
CA ALA A 157 15.78 -9.01 -20.24
C ALA A 157 15.35 -7.90 -19.27
N LEU A 158 14.53 -8.21 -18.27
CA LEU A 158 14.13 -7.32 -17.18
C LEU A 158 15.33 -6.94 -16.29
N SER A 159 16.24 -7.87 -16.01
CA SER A 159 17.46 -7.57 -15.26
C SER A 159 18.47 -6.76 -16.09
N ARG A 160 18.49 -6.92 -17.42
CA ARG A 160 19.22 -6.04 -18.35
C ARG A 160 18.60 -4.64 -18.47
N ILE A 161 17.27 -4.53 -18.31
CA ILE A 161 16.60 -3.23 -18.09
C ILE A 161 17.00 -2.66 -16.71
N ALA A 162 17.21 -3.51 -15.71
CA ALA A 162 17.69 -3.14 -14.38
C ALA A 162 19.21 -2.80 -14.32
N GLY A 163 20.00 -3.08 -15.37
CA GLY A 163 21.26 -2.38 -15.65
C GLY A 163 22.11 -2.97 -16.78
N PRO A 164 23.06 -2.21 -17.39
CA PRO A 164 23.29 -0.77 -17.35
C PRO A 164 22.91 -0.12 -18.70
N ALA A 165 21.96 0.81 -18.67
CA ALA A 165 21.85 1.82 -19.73
C ALA A 165 22.26 3.16 -19.13
N GLU A 166 23.09 3.91 -19.84
CA GLU A 166 23.35 5.32 -19.56
C GLU A 166 22.03 6.14 -19.53
N GLY A 167 20.96 5.62 -20.15
CA GLY A 167 19.59 6.11 -20.06
C GLY A 167 18.87 5.85 -18.72
N SER A 168 19.34 4.92 -17.88
CA SER A 168 18.77 4.63 -16.55
C SER A 168 19.04 5.79 -15.56
N THR A 169 20.27 6.33 -15.54
CA THR A 169 20.62 7.46 -14.66
C THR A 169 19.83 8.73 -14.98
N LYS A 170 19.59 9.01 -16.27
CA LYS A 170 18.77 10.16 -16.70
C LYS A 170 17.31 10.01 -16.24
N LYS A 171 16.73 8.80 -16.36
CA LYS A 171 15.38 8.51 -15.87
C LYS A 171 15.28 8.60 -14.35
N THR A 172 16.26 8.05 -13.62
CA THR A 172 16.31 8.17 -12.15
C THR A 172 16.44 9.62 -11.71
N LEU A 173 17.27 10.41 -12.40
CA LEU A 173 17.45 11.83 -12.09
C LEU A 173 16.16 12.62 -12.37
N ALA A 174 15.47 12.37 -13.49
CA ALA A 174 14.16 12.95 -13.76
C ALA A 174 13.14 12.58 -12.66
N ALA A 175 13.12 11.32 -12.23
CA ALA A 175 12.26 10.87 -11.12
C ALA A 175 12.59 11.59 -9.81
N THR A 176 13.87 11.81 -9.46
CA THR A 176 14.24 12.56 -8.24
C THR A 176 13.74 14.00 -8.25
N VAL A 177 13.82 14.68 -9.39
CA VAL A 177 13.31 16.06 -9.53
C VAL A 177 11.80 16.09 -9.37
N VAL A 178 11.08 15.15 -10.00
CA VAL A 178 9.62 15.06 -9.89
C VAL A 178 9.19 14.77 -8.44
N VAL A 179 9.79 13.76 -7.79
CA VAL A 179 9.43 13.39 -6.41
C VAL A 179 9.77 14.50 -5.43
N GLY A 180 10.94 15.15 -5.57
CA GLY A 180 11.34 16.29 -4.73
C GLY A 180 10.41 17.50 -4.88
N SER A 181 10.05 17.87 -6.11
CA SER A 181 9.10 18.95 -6.39
C SER A 181 7.69 18.63 -5.88
N PHE A 182 7.24 17.39 -6.07
CA PHE A 182 5.94 16.93 -5.56
C PHE A 182 5.89 16.97 -4.03
N LEU A 183 6.93 16.45 -3.36
CA LEU A 183 7.07 16.50 -1.90
C LEU A 183 6.99 17.95 -1.39
N SER A 184 7.74 18.87 -2.00
CA SER A 184 7.68 20.30 -1.64
C SER A 184 6.29 20.89 -1.85
N GLY A 185 5.64 20.62 -2.99
CA GLY A 185 4.29 21.10 -3.28
C GLY A 185 3.25 20.61 -2.27
N CYS A 186 3.27 19.32 -1.95
CA CYS A 186 2.41 18.74 -0.91
C CYS A 186 2.66 19.34 0.48
N MET A 187 3.92 19.62 0.82
CA MET A 187 4.24 20.29 2.09
C MET A 187 3.75 21.74 2.10
N ALA A 188 3.97 22.48 1.02
CA ALA A 188 3.57 23.87 0.90
C ALA A 188 2.05 24.03 0.93
N SER A 189 1.28 23.11 0.34
CA SER A 189 -0.19 23.16 0.37
C SER A 189 -0.77 23.07 1.78
N LEU A 190 -0.11 22.36 2.72
CA LEU A 190 -0.53 22.35 4.12
C LEU A 190 -0.43 23.75 4.74
N SER A 191 0.68 24.46 4.51
CA SER A 191 0.87 25.82 5.05
C SER A 191 0.08 26.89 4.29
N LEU A 192 -0.07 26.76 2.97
CA LEU A 192 -0.65 27.79 2.10
C LEU A 192 -2.16 27.64 1.88
N MET A 193 -2.71 26.44 2.05
CA MET A 193 -4.14 26.18 1.82
C MET A 193 -4.81 25.63 3.07
N ALA A 194 -4.29 24.54 3.65
CA ALA A 194 -4.97 23.90 4.78
C ALA A 194 -4.98 24.81 6.02
N VAL A 195 -3.83 25.40 6.40
CA VAL A 195 -3.75 26.30 7.57
C VAL A 195 -4.73 27.48 7.48
N PRO A 196 -4.79 28.27 6.37
CA PRO A 196 -5.79 29.33 6.24
C PRO A 196 -7.22 28.84 6.45
N VAL A 197 -7.59 27.69 5.86
CA VAL A 197 -8.92 27.10 6.07
C VAL A 197 -9.17 26.77 7.53
N LEU A 198 -8.19 26.22 8.25
CA LEU A 198 -8.33 25.95 9.69
C LEU A 198 -8.50 27.23 10.51
N LEU A 199 -7.73 28.29 10.19
CA LEU A 199 -7.78 29.57 10.90
C LEU A 199 -9.12 30.30 10.68
N ASP A 200 -9.69 30.21 9.48
CA ASP A 200 -10.96 30.85 9.12
C ASP A 200 -12.18 30.09 9.67
N THR A 201 -12.11 28.76 9.74
CA THR A 201 -13.25 27.91 10.13
C THR A 201 -13.30 27.55 11.61
N ALA A 202 -12.20 27.71 12.35
CA ALA A 202 -12.17 27.40 13.77
C ALA A 202 -12.94 28.44 14.60
N THR A 203 -13.92 27.97 15.37
CA THR A 203 -14.73 28.78 16.28
C THR A 203 -14.24 28.73 17.73
N SER A 204 -13.35 27.77 18.06
CA SER A 204 -12.80 27.58 19.40
C SER A 204 -11.36 27.06 19.35
N SER A 205 -10.58 27.34 20.40
CA SER A 205 -9.20 26.85 20.50
C SER A 205 -9.09 25.32 20.47
N PRO A 206 -9.91 24.54 21.21
CA PRO A 206 -9.86 23.08 21.16
C PRO A 206 -10.10 22.50 19.76
N GLN A 207 -11.02 23.12 18.99
CA GLN A 207 -11.27 22.71 17.62
C GLN A 207 -10.04 22.93 16.73
N LEU A 208 -9.41 24.11 16.80
CA LEU A 208 -8.25 24.45 15.99
C LEU A 208 -7.05 23.55 16.31
N LEU A 209 -6.78 23.33 17.60
CA LEU A 209 -5.72 22.44 18.07
C LEU A 209 -5.93 21.02 17.55
N TRP A 210 -7.14 20.48 17.69
CA TRP A 210 -7.47 19.15 17.19
C TRP A 210 -7.29 19.03 15.66
N GLN A 211 -7.80 19.99 14.89
CA GLN A 211 -7.65 20.02 13.44
C GLN A 211 -6.17 20.07 13.03
N TRP A 212 -5.37 20.92 13.68
CA TRP A 212 -3.94 21.02 13.44
C TRP A 212 -3.23 19.69 13.77
N THR A 213 -3.53 19.08 14.93
CA THR A 213 -2.95 17.78 15.35
C THR A 213 -3.26 16.67 14.34
N ARG A 214 -4.50 16.63 13.81
CA ARG A 214 -4.86 15.67 12.74
C ARG A 214 -4.12 15.94 11.45
N MET A 215 -4.02 17.19 11.02
CA MET A 215 -3.26 17.58 9.83
C MET A 215 -1.78 17.19 9.98
N TYR A 216 -1.17 17.48 11.14
CA TYR A 216 0.20 17.10 11.46
C TYR A 216 0.39 15.58 11.37
N HIS A 217 -0.52 14.80 11.96
CA HIS A 217 -0.43 13.34 11.99
C HIS A 217 -0.33 12.74 10.59
N TYR A 218 -1.23 13.13 9.67
CA TYR A 218 -1.20 12.65 8.29
C TYR A 218 0.06 13.13 7.54
N GLY A 219 0.48 14.37 7.75
CA GLY A 219 1.70 14.90 7.15
C GLY A 219 2.96 14.16 7.61
N HIS A 220 3.09 13.89 8.91
CA HIS A 220 4.23 13.19 9.49
C HIS A 220 4.32 11.73 9.00
N GLN A 221 3.20 11.04 8.80
CA GLN A 221 3.22 9.63 8.37
C GLN A 221 3.79 9.44 6.95
N VAL A 222 3.57 10.40 6.04
CA VAL A 222 3.88 10.21 4.62
C VAL A 222 5.13 10.99 4.18
N LEU A 223 5.28 12.26 4.61
CA LEU A 223 6.23 13.20 4.02
C LEU A 223 7.72 12.89 4.33
N PRO A 224 8.12 12.46 5.55
CA PRO A 224 9.51 12.09 5.84
C PRO A 224 10.01 10.91 5.00
N GLY A 225 9.16 9.90 4.78
CA GLY A 225 9.49 8.74 3.94
C GLY A 225 9.83 9.11 2.50
N MET A 226 9.10 10.08 1.92
CA MET A 226 9.39 10.62 0.59
C MET A 226 10.73 11.38 0.54
N SER A 227 11.09 12.12 1.57
CA SER A 227 12.40 12.82 1.64
C SER A 227 13.56 11.83 1.72
N ILE A 228 13.45 10.80 2.56
CA ILE A 228 14.45 9.73 2.67
C ILE A 228 14.59 9.01 1.32
N SER A 229 13.48 8.67 0.69
CA SER A 229 13.47 8.02 -0.63
C SER A 229 14.17 8.89 -1.69
N THR A 230 13.88 10.19 -1.70
CA THR A 230 14.53 11.16 -2.61
C THR A 230 16.04 11.22 -2.38
N PHE A 231 16.48 11.26 -1.12
CA PHE A 231 17.91 11.21 -0.76
C PHE A 231 18.59 9.92 -1.22
N LEU A 232 17.94 8.76 -1.04
CA LEU A 232 18.48 7.46 -1.47
C LEU A 232 18.64 7.40 -3.00
N LEU A 233 17.67 7.94 -3.74
CA LEU A 233 17.75 8.03 -5.20
C LEU A 233 18.89 8.96 -5.66
N TYR A 234 19.07 10.13 -5.03
CA TYR A 234 20.24 10.99 -5.29
C TYR A 234 21.56 10.29 -4.95
N SER A 235 21.62 9.55 -3.83
CA SER A 235 22.79 8.78 -3.43
C SER A 235 23.13 7.69 -4.45
N TYR A 236 22.13 6.98 -4.97
CA TYR A 236 22.29 6.02 -6.05
C TYR A 236 22.84 6.68 -7.33
N VAL A 237 22.29 7.83 -7.74
CA VAL A 237 22.82 8.61 -8.87
C VAL A 237 24.29 8.99 -8.63
N CYS A 238 24.65 9.42 -7.42
CA CYS A 238 26.03 9.76 -7.08
C CYS A 238 26.98 8.57 -7.21
N ILE A 239 26.62 7.42 -6.63
CA ILE A 239 27.43 6.20 -6.66
C ILE A 239 27.65 5.76 -8.11
N ARG A 240 26.59 5.75 -8.93
CA ARG A 240 26.69 5.35 -10.34
C ARG A 240 27.59 6.27 -11.15
N ARG A 241 27.50 7.58 -10.92
CA ARG A 241 28.31 8.57 -11.64
C ARG A 241 29.77 8.55 -11.21
N ARG A 242 30.04 8.23 -9.96
CA ARG A 242 31.40 8.04 -9.42
C ARG A 242 32.06 6.75 -9.91
N ARG A 243 31.29 5.68 -10.08
CA ARG A 243 31.77 4.35 -10.53
C ARG A 243 31.74 4.16 -12.06
N ALA A 244 31.34 5.18 -12.83
CA ALA A 244 31.34 5.10 -14.29
C ALA A 244 32.79 4.98 -14.84
N PRO A 245 33.01 4.32 -15.99
CA PRO A 245 34.34 4.18 -16.60
C PRO A 245 35.06 5.52 -16.80
N SER A 246 34.29 6.56 -17.12
CA SER A 246 34.71 7.97 -17.03
C SER A 246 33.86 8.65 -15.95
N PRO A 247 34.43 9.02 -14.79
CA PRO A 247 33.69 9.63 -13.69
C PRO A 247 33.01 10.92 -14.10
N LYS A 248 31.69 11.00 -13.87
CA LYS A 248 30.91 12.20 -14.18
C LYS A 248 30.70 13.07 -12.93
N PRO A 249 30.46 14.39 -13.05
CA PRO A 249 30.19 15.25 -11.91
C PRO A 249 29.02 14.73 -11.06
N TRP A 250 29.24 14.53 -9.77
CA TRP A 250 28.26 13.93 -8.85
C TRP A 250 27.98 14.80 -7.61
N ARG A 251 28.88 15.73 -7.27
CA ARG A 251 28.82 16.53 -6.03
C ARG A 251 27.53 17.34 -5.89
N LEU A 252 27.01 17.89 -7.00
CA LEU A 252 25.76 18.66 -6.99
C LEU A 252 24.54 17.80 -6.62
N PHE A 253 24.50 16.54 -7.06
CA PHE A 253 23.43 15.60 -6.71
C PHE A 253 23.54 15.14 -5.25
N ALA A 254 24.77 15.00 -4.74
CA ALA A 254 24.98 14.72 -3.33
C ALA A 254 24.47 15.89 -2.46
N LEU A 255 24.79 17.13 -2.85
CA LEU A 255 24.28 18.32 -2.20
C LEU A 255 22.75 18.40 -2.27
N ALA A 256 22.15 18.14 -3.44
CA ALA A 256 20.70 18.10 -3.62
C ALA A 256 20.00 17.10 -2.67
N GLY A 257 20.56 15.89 -2.55
CA GLY A 257 20.07 14.90 -1.60
C GLY A 257 20.20 15.36 -0.15
N LEU A 258 21.37 15.87 0.24
CA LEU A 258 21.63 16.33 1.62
C LEU A 258 20.72 17.49 2.02
N VAL A 259 20.50 18.46 1.12
CA VAL A 259 19.56 19.57 1.32
C VAL A 259 18.12 19.06 1.44
N THR A 260 17.74 18.02 0.68
CA THR A 260 16.39 17.46 0.77
C THR A 260 16.13 16.79 2.13
N VAL A 261 17.07 15.98 2.61
CA VAL A 261 16.92 15.23 3.88
C VAL A 261 17.15 16.11 5.12
N SER A 262 17.85 17.24 4.99
CA SER A 262 18.10 18.16 6.10
C SER A 262 16.83 18.86 6.63
N MET A 263 15.70 18.72 5.94
CA MET A 263 14.40 19.09 6.50
C MET A 263 14.07 18.33 7.80
N ILE A 264 14.60 17.12 8.00
CA ILE A 264 14.40 16.31 9.21
C ILE A 264 15.09 16.94 10.42
N PRO A 265 16.41 17.21 10.42
CA PRO A 265 17.05 17.91 11.52
C PRO A 265 16.48 19.31 11.72
N PHE A 266 16.04 20.01 10.65
CA PHE A 266 15.31 21.27 10.82
C PHE A 266 14.04 21.11 11.67
N THR A 267 13.25 20.05 11.44
CA THR A 267 12.07 19.77 12.28
C THR A 267 12.47 19.53 13.73
N LEU A 268 13.50 18.72 13.98
CA LEU A 268 13.92 18.35 15.33
C LEU A 268 14.51 19.53 16.12
N LEU A 269 15.26 20.40 15.45
CA LEU A 269 15.98 21.51 16.09
C LEU A 269 15.13 22.78 16.19
N ILE A 270 14.35 23.11 15.16
CA ILE A 270 13.65 24.39 15.06
C ILE A 270 12.16 24.27 15.36
N MET A 271 11.49 23.25 14.80
CA MET A 271 10.03 23.14 14.91
C MET A 271 9.57 22.41 16.17
N LYS A 272 10.38 21.49 16.70
CA LYS A 272 10.01 20.63 17.83
C LYS A 272 9.43 21.39 19.03
N PRO A 273 10.01 22.51 19.51
CA PRO A 273 9.44 23.22 20.66
C PRO A 273 8.01 23.70 20.43
N THR A 274 7.70 24.23 19.23
CA THR A 274 6.35 24.67 18.89
C THR A 274 5.40 23.49 18.66
N ASN A 275 5.88 22.39 18.07
CA ASN A 275 5.08 21.17 17.93
C ASN A 275 4.68 20.63 19.32
N ASP A 276 5.65 20.48 20.22
CA ASP A 276 5.44 19.94 21.56
C ASP A 276 4.43 20.79 22.35
N GLU A 277 4.50 22.12 22.24
CA GLU A 277 3.55 23.01 22.90
C GLU A 277 2.14 22.89 22.30
N LEU A 278 1.99 22.81 20.97
CA LEU A 278 0.68 22.59 20.35
C LEU A 278 0.07 21.24 20.75
N PHE A 279 0.88 20.18 20.85
CA PHE A 279 0.43 18.88 21.36
C PHE A 279 0.06 18.93 22.84
N ARG A 280 0.82 19.65 23.67
CA ARG A 280 0.52 19.84 25.09
C ARG A 280 -0.81 20.55 25.28
N LEU A 281 -1.08 21.59 24.50
CA LEU A 281 -2.34 22.34 24.52
C LEU A 281 -3.53 21.50 24.03
N GLU A 282 -3.35 20.71 22.96
CA GLU A 282 -4.40 19.79 22.50
C GLU A 282 -4.72 18.72 23.57
N ALA A 283 -3.69 18.15 24.20
CA ALA A 283 -3.90 17.17 25.26
C ALA A 283 -4.62 17.78 26.48
N ALA A 284 -4.27 19.00 26.88
CA ALA A 284 -4.91 19.71 27.98
C ALA A 284 -6.38 20.03 27.68
N THR A 285 -6.68 20.57 26.50
CA THR A 285 -8.06 20.89 26.09
C THR A 285 -8.92 19.63 25.93
N ARG A 286 -8.36 18.52 25.43
CA ARG A 286 -9.05 17.22 25.37
C ARG A 286 -9.35 16.65 26.76
N ALA A 287 -8.42 16.73 27.70
CA ALA A 287 -8.61 16.24 29.06
C ALA A 287 -9.74 16.98 29.80
N MET A 288 -9.81 18.31 29.64
CA MET A 288 -10.90 19.11 30.23
C MET A 288 -12.27 18.74 29.67
N ARG A 289 -12.37 18.53 28.34
CA ARG A 289 -13.61 18.11 27.68
C ARG A 289 -14.13 16.75 28.18
N LEU A 290 -13.22 15.83 28.50
CA LEU A 290 -13.56 14.49 29.01
C LEU A 290 -13.86 14.49 30.52
N GLY A 291 -13.30 15.43 31.28
CA GLY A 291 -13.41 15.51 32.74
C GLY A 291 -14.60 16.30 33.29
N ASN A 292 -15.45 16.90 32.43
CA ASN A 292 -16.58 17.75 32.84
C ASN A 292 -16.19 18.91 33.79
N ILE A 293 -14.94 19.39 33.70
CA ILE A 293 -14.42 20.52 34.49
C ILE A 293 -14.87 21.81 33.80
N PRO A 294 -15.40 22.82 34.52
CA PRO A 294 -15.78 24.10 33.91
C PRO A 294 -14.60 24.72 33.15
N GLU A 295 -14.88 25.28 31.96
CA GLU A 295 -13.90 25.85 31.02
C GLU A 295 -12.92 26.79 31.73
N ILE A 296 -11.73 26.28 32.06
CA ILE A 296 -10.57 27.12 32.28
C ILE A 296 -10.02 27.39 30.89
N ASN A 297 -10.01 28.65 30.45
CA ASN A 297 -9.42 29.07 29.19
C ASN A 297 -7.90 28.79 29.22
N VAL A 298 -7.49 27.57 28.83
CA VAL A 298 -6.08 27.15 28.79
C VAL A 298 -5.26 28.05 27.88
N ILE A 299 -5.89 28.54 26.81
CA ILE A 299 -5.33 29.45 25.82
C ILE A 299 -6.48 30.13 25.07
N SER A 300 -6.33 31.40 24.70
CA SER A 300 -7.34 32.07 23.88
C SER A 300 -7.32 31.53 22.44
N LEU A 301 -8.44 31.69 21.71
CA LEU A 301 -8.47 31.34 20.28
C LEU A 301 -7.42 32.15 19.50
N GLN A 302 -7.22 33.42 19.84
CA GLN A 302 -6.24 34.27 19.15
C GLN A 302 -4.81 33.79 19.35
N ASP A 303 -4.42 33.48 20.59
CA ASP A 303 -3.07 32.95 20.88
C ASP A 303 -2.85 31.60 20.19
N THR A 304 -3.91 30.77 20.10
CA THR A 304 -3.87 29.50 19.37
C THR A 304 -3.64 29.73 17.87
N LYS A 305 -4.32 30.71 17.27
CA LYS A 305 -4.12 31.10 15.87
C LYS A 305 -2.69 31.56 15.64
N ASP A 306 -2.15 32.40 16.50
CA ASP A 306 -0.79 32.93 16.39
C ASP A 306 0.26 31.80 16.45
N MET A 307 0.05 30.80 17.31
CA MET A 307 0.89 29.61 17.36
C MET A 307 0.83 28.77 16.07
N VAL A 308 -0.37 28.56 15.51
CA VAL A 308 -0.54 27.82 14.26
C VAL A 308 0.07 28.59 13.07
N VAL A 309 -0.05 29.93 13.04
CA VAL A 309 0.61 30.78 12.04
C VAL A 309 2.13 30.67 12.14
N LYS A 310 2.69 30.79 13.36
CA LYS A 310 4.13 30.60 13.60
C LYS A 310 4.60 29.23 13.12
N TRP A 311 3.84 28.18 13.43
CA TRP A 311 4.12 26.83 12.95
C TRP A 311 4.10 26.76 11.41
N ALA A 312 3.09 27.35 10.77
CA ALA A 312 2.91 27.32 9.33
C ALA A 312 4.07 27.98 8.58
N LEU A 313 4.61 29.09 9.13
CA LEU A 313 5.79 29.77 8.60
C LEU A 313 7.03 28.88 8.67
N MET A 314 7.32 28.28 9.82
CA MET A 314 8.45 27.34 9.95
C MET A 314 8.26 26.11 9.06
N HIS A 315 7.04 25.61 8.95
CA HIS A 315 6.70 24.49 8.08
C HIS A 315 6.88 24.84 6.59
N LEU A 316 6.57 26.07 6.19
CA LEU A 316 6.81 26.57 4.84
C LEU A 316 8.32 26.69 4.55
N THR A 317 9.11 27.20 5.51
CA THR A 317 10.58 27.16 5.43
C THR A 317 11.06 25.72 5.25
N ARG A 318 10.53 24.77 6.02
CA ARG A 318 10.83 23.34 5.87
C ARG A 318 10.49 22.80 4.48
N ALA A 319 9.38 23.23 3.88
CA ALA A 319 8.96 22.82 2.53
C ALA A 319 9.90 23.32 1.42
N SER A 320 10.74 24.33 1.69
CA SER A 320 11.72 24.84 0.73
C SER A 320 12.93 23.91 0.55
N PHE A 321 13.27 23.09 1.54
CA PHE A 321 14.41 22.16 1.47
C PHE A 321 14.30 21.16 0.30
N PRO A 322 13.21 20.38 0.16
CA PRO A 322 13.04 19.53 -1.02
C PRO A 322 12.92 20.32 -2.33
N LEU A 323 12.42 21.57 -2.31
CA LEU A 323 12.39 22.44 -3.48
C LEU A 323 13.81 22.80 -3.95
N PHE A 324 14.66 23.27 -3.04
CA PHE A 324 16.05 23.56 -3.34
C PHE A 324 16.80 22.33 -3.83
N GLY A 325 16.54 21.16 -3.23
CA GLY A 325 17.06 19.88 -3.71
C GLY A 325 16.63 19.58 -5.15
N ALA A 326 15.34 19.73 -5.46
CA ALA A 326 14.80 19.51 -6.80
C ALA A 326 15.39 20.49 -7.83
N VAL A 327 15.54 21.78 -7.48
CA VAL A 327 16.16 22.80 -8.35
C VAL A 327 17.63 22.46 -8.62
N MET A 328 18.41 22.08 -7.60
CA MET A 328 19.80 21.64 -7.78
C MET A 328 19.89 20.38 -8.65
N GLY A 329 18.99 19.42 -8.44
CA GLY A 329 18.89 18.21 -9.26
C GLY A 329 18.56 18.50 -10.73
N ALA A 330 17.60 19.40 -10.96
CA ALA A 330 17.20 19.85 -12.30
C ALA A 330 18.34 20.59 -12.99
N TRP A 331 18.99 21.53 -12.30
CA TRP A 331 20.18 22.23 -12.80
C TRP A 331 21.28 21.24 -13.20
N GLY A 332 21.57 20.27 -12.33
CA GLY A 332 22.55 19.23 -12.59
C GLY A 332 22.18 18.35 -13.78
N PHE A 333 20.89 18.10 -14.02
CA PHE A 333 20.38 17.36 -15.17
C PHE A 333 20.56 18.14 -16.49
N PHE A 334 20.16 19.41 -16.52
CA PHE A 334 20.19 20.23 -17.73
C PHE A 334 21.62 20.58 -18.17
N ARG A 335 22.53 20.87 -17.23
CA ARG A 335 23.94 21.19 -17.53
C ARG A 335 24.74 20.03 -18.15
N GLN A 336 24.13 18.86 -18.31
CA GLN A 336 24.77 17.65 -18.85
C GLN A 336 24.04 17.10 -20.09
N SER A 337 22.97 17.77 -20.51
CA SER A 337 22.17 17.39 -21.67
C SER A 337 22.45 18.29 -22.88
N PHE A 338 23.31 19.30 -22.69
CA PHE A 338 23.91 20.21 -23.67
C PHE A 338 25.41 20.25 -23.44
#